data_AF-A0A356I679-F1
#
_entry.id   AF-A0A356I679-F1
#
_cell.length_a   1.000
_cell.length_b   1.000
_cell.length_c   1.000
_cell.angle_alpha   90.00
_cell.angle_beta   90.00
_cell.angle_gamma   90.00
#
_symmetry.space_group_name_H-M   'P 1'
#
loop_
_entity.id
_entity.type
_entity.pdbx_description
1 polymer ?
#
loop_
_entity_poly.entity_id
_entity_poly.type
_entity_poly.pdbx_seq_one_letter_code
_entity_poly.pdbx_strand_id
1 'polypeptide(L)'
;GRSLPEYLALKEGKRFTDLIQNPEVAAEVTLQPIRRFKYDAAVIFSDILVIAEAMGVPYQLMEQGGVKVDFEIQSSADVEKLTPEDAADKISYTPAAIKLVRNEVKNQCAIIGFAGSPWTLASFMAEGGSSRDNLRSRALIHEQPVLFESLLEKITLASIDYLNAQIDAGADALQLFDSQGGTLAQ
;
A
#
# COMPACT_ATOMS: atom_id res chain seq x y z
N GLY A 1 3.86 14.85 0.71
CA GLY A 1 2.56 15.27 0.15
C GLY A 1 2.10 16.59 0.73
N ARG A 2 1.43 16.57 1.88
CA ARG A 2 0.69 17.73 2.45
C ARG A 2 1.53 18.98 2.77
N SER A 3 2.85 18.87 2.79
CA SER A 3 3.77 19.99 2.97
C SER A 3 3.95 20.87 1.71
N LEU A 4 3.52 20.41 0.54
CA LEU A 4 3.67 21.14 -0.73
C LEU A 4 2.35 21.79 -1.17
N PRO A 5 2.34 23.10 -1.50
CA PRO A 5 1.11 23.78 -1.92
C PRO A 5 0.55 23.24 -3.24
N GLU A 6 1.39 22.82 -4.18
CA GLU A 6 0.94 22.20 -5.45
C GLU A 6 0.29 20.83 -5.24
N TYR A 7 0.71 20.07 -4.23
CA TYR A 7 0.02 18.84 -3.85
C TYR A 7 -1.36 19.15 -3.28
N LEU A 8 -1.46 20.17 -2.40
CA LEU A 8 -2.74 20.58 -1.81
C LEU A 8 -3.71 21.05 -2.89
N ALA A 9 -3.26 21.87 -3.84
CA ALA A 9 -4.06 22.33 -4.98
C ALA A 9 -4.50 21.15 -5.88
N LEU A 10 -3.61 20.18 -6.13
CA LEU A 10 -3.94 19.00 -6.93
C LEU A 10 -4.98 18.10 -6.26
N LYS A 11 -4.90 17.98 -4.93
CA LYS A 11 -5.74 17.13 -4.07
C LYS A 11 -7.12 17.72 -3.79
N GLU A 12 -7.27 19.03 -3.93
CA GLU A 12 -8.52 19.76 -3.63
C GLU A 12 -9.72 19.13 -4.34
N GLY A 13 -10.77 18.83 -3.58
CA GLY A 13 -12.02 18.23 -4.09
C GLY A 13 -11.96 16.76 -4.54
N LYS A 14 -10.81 16.08 -4.42
CA LYS A 14 -10.65 14.66 -4.82
C LYS A 14 -10.47 13.75 -3.61
N ARG A 15 -10.77 12.46 -3.70
CA ARG A 15 -10.38 11.48 -2.66
C ARG A 15 -8.93 11.06 -2.86
N PHE A 16 -8.26 10.59 -1.82
CA PHE A 16 -6.88 10.12 -1.94
C PHE A 16 -6.76 8.92 -2.89
N THR A 17 -7.71 7.99 -2.83
CA THR A 17 -7.79 6.84 -3.74
C THR A 17 -7.87 7.28 -5.21
N ASP A 18 -8.61 8.35 -5.51
CA ASP A 18 -8.71 8.88 -6.87
C ASP A 18 -7.35 9.40 -7.41
N LEU A 19 -6.45 9.84 -6.53
CA LEU A 19 -5.11 10.30 -6.93
C LEU A 19 -4.18 9.12 -7.23
N ILE A 20 -4.17 8.10 -6.38
CA ILE A 20 -3.27 6.94 -6.55
C ILE A 20 -3.73 6.03 -7.70
N GLN A 21 -5.05 5.95 -7.96
CA GLN A 21 -5.61 5.13 -9.04
C GLN A 21 -5.46 5.77 -10.43
N ASN A 22 -5.07 7.04 -10.51
CA ASN A 22 -4.75 7.73 -11.76
C ASN A 22 -3.22 7.80 -11.95
N PRO A 23 -2.64 7.04 -12.89
CA PRO A 23 -1.19 6.98 -13.07
C PRO A 23 -0.52 8.32 -13.33
N GLU A 24 -1.14 9.19 -14.14
CA GLU A 24 -0.60 10.50 -14.47
C GLU A 24 -0.57 11.42 -13.25
N VAL A 25 -1.62 11.39 -12.43
CA VAL A 25 -1.71 12.16 -11.19
C VAL A 25 -0.71 11.63 -10.16
N ALA A 26 -0.62 10.32 -9.98
CA ALA A 26 0.35 9.70 -9.08
C ALA A 26 1.80 10.03 -9.49
N ALA A 27 2.11 9.98 -10.79
CA ALA A 27 3.40 10.37 -11.32
C ALA A 27 3.70 11.85 -11.08
N GLU A 28 2.74 12.74 -11.34
CA GLU A 28 2.89 14.17 -11.08
C GLU A 28 3.20 14.44 -9.60
N VAL A 29 2.43 13.85 -8.68
CA VAL A 29 2.66 14.00 -7.23
C VAL A 29 4.04 13.47 -6.83
N THR A 30 4.48 12.36 -7.42
CA THR A 30 5.82 11.77 -7.20
C THR A 30 6.93 12.72 -7.63
N LEU A 31 6.75 13.45 -8.73
CA LEU A 31 7.77 14.33 -9.32
C LEU A 31 7.86 15.70 -8.66
N GLN A 32 6.82 16.17 -7.98
CA GLN A 32 6.81 17.50 -7.33
C GLN A 32 8.01 17.73 -6.39
N PRO A 33 8.32 16.84 -5.42
CA PRO A 33 9.49 17.01 -4.56
C PRO A 33 10.81 16.93 -5.33
N ILE A 34 10.90 16.08 -6.36
CA ILE A 34 12.11 15.92 -7.18
C ILE A 34 12.41 17.21 -7.93
N ARG A 35 11.39 17.84 -8.52
CA ARG A 35 11.55 19.11 -9.25
C ARG A 35 12.01 20.23 -8.31
N ARG A 36 11.48 20.30 -7.09
CA ARG A 36 11.82 21.32 -6.08
C ARG A 36 13.18 21.14 -5.44
N PHE A 37 13.46 19.94 -4.93
CA PHE A 37 14.56 19.71 -4.01
C PHE A 37 15.71 18.92 -4.62
N LYS A 38 15.53 18.38 -5.84
CA LYS A 38 16.55 17.60 -6.54
C LYS A 38 17.05 16.40 -5.72
N TYR A 39 16.14 15.70 -5.05
CA TYR A 39 16.48 14.47 -4.32
C TYR A 39 17.00 13.39 -5.26
N ASP A 40 17.89 12.55 -4.74
CA ASP A 40 18.50 11.44 -5.48
C ASP A 40 17.53 10.28 -5.76
N ALA A 41 16.42 10.21 -5.01
CA ALA A 41 15.40 9.18 -5.16
C ALA A 41 13.97 9.72 -5.01
N ALA A 42 13.06 9.17 -5.82
CA ALA A 42 11.64 9.40 -5.80
C ALA A 42 10.91 8.16 -5.27
N VAL A 43 10.15 8.31 -4.19
CA VAL A 43 9.23 7.25 -3.73
C VAL A 43 7.92 7.38 -4.50
N ILE A 44 7.47 6.31 -5.14
CA ILE A 44 6.22 6.32 -5.89
C ILE A 44 5.06 6.75 -4.99
N PHE A 45 4.16 7.60 -5.49
CA PHE A 45 2.96 7.99 -4.76
C PHE A 45 1.89 6.90 -4.85
N SER A 46 1.73 6.13 -3.79
CA SER A 46 0.73 5.05 -3.65
C SER A 46 0.31 4.88 -2.18
N ASP A 47 -0.36 3.79 -1.83
CA ASP A 47 -0.71 3.41 -0.45
C ASP A 47 -0.27 1.97 -0.15
N ILE A 48 -0.05 1.63 1.12
CA ILE A 48 0.26 0.24 1.50
C ILE A 48 -0.98 -0.67 1.39
N LEU A 49 -2.18 -0.13 1.59
CA LEU A 49 -3.43 -0.90 1.63
C LEU A 49 -4.01 -1.23 0.26
N VAL A 50 -3.40 -0.78 -0.83
CA VAL A 50 -3.85 -1.15 -2.19
C VAL A 50 -3.85 -2.66 -2.40
N ILE A 51 -2.93 -3.39 -1.76
CA ILE A 51 -2.88 -4.86 -1.81
C ILE A 51 -4.12 -5.46 -1.13
N ALA A 52 -4.50 -4.96 0.05
CA ALA A 52 -5.70 -5.42 0.75
C ALA A 52 -6.97 -5.11 -0.05
N GLU A 53 -7.07 -3.91 -0.62
CA GLU A 53 -8.18 -3.51 -1.52
C GLU A 53 -8.28 -4.45 -2.72
N ALA A 54 -7.15 -4.74 -3.38
CA ALA A 54 -7.08 -5.62 -4.53
C ALA A 54 -7.56 -7.05 -4.23
N MET A 55 -7.24 -7.56 -3.04
CA MET A 55 -7.69 -8.87 -2.59
C MET A 55 -9.17 -8.91 -2.17
N GLY A 56 -9.86 -7.77 -2.13
CA GLY A 56 -11.29 -7.68 -1.80
C GLY A 56 -11.61 -7.01 -0.46
N VAL A 57 -10.65 -6.30 0.15
CA VAL A 57 -10.82 -5.64 1.45
C VAL A 57 -10.75 -4.11 1.29
N PRO A 58 -11.86 -3.44 0.95
CA PRO A 58 -11.87 -2.01 0.70
C PRO A 58 -11.58 -1.21 1.97
N TYR A 59 -10.92 -0.06 1.80
CA TYR A 59 -10.54 0.82 2.89
C TYR A 59 -10.84 2.28 2.57
N GLN A 60 -10.93 3.09 3.62
CA GLN A 60 -11.17 4.53 3.55
C GLN A 60 -10.17 5.25 4.45
N LEU A 61 -9.54 6.29 3.91
CA LEU A 61 -8.72 7.20 4.71
C LEU A 61 -9.62 8.24 5.38
N MET A 62 -9.52 8.34 6.69
CA MET A 62 -10.33 9.26 7.49
C MET A 62 -9.73 10.67 7.48
N GLU A 63 -10.58 11.71 7.47
CA GLU A 63 -10.13 13.12 7.38
C GLU A 63 -9.18 13.54 8.51
N GLN A 64 -9.42 13.02 9.72
CA GLN A 64 -8.61 13.31 10.91
C GLN A 64 -7.36 12.44 11.03
N GLY A 65 -7.07 11.62 10.01
CA GLY A 65 -6.05 10.59 10.05
C GLY A 65 -6.61 9.23 10.45
N GLY A 66 -5.89 8.18 10.08
CA GLY A 66 -6.29 6.80 10.28
C GLY A 66 -7.00 6.18 9.09
N VAL A 67 -7.15 4.87 9.17
CA VAL A 67 -7.74 3.99 8.16
C VAL A 67 -8.98 3.38 8.78
N LYS A 68 -10.06 3.34 8.02
CA LYS A 68 -11.19 2.46 8.26
C LYS A 68 -11.17 1.37 7.20
N VAL A 69 -11.31 0.11 7.61
CA VAL A 69 -11.51 -1.02 6.70
C VAL A 69 -12.98 -1.42 6.81
N ASP A 70 -13.66 -1.58 5.69
CA ASP A 70 -15.10 -1.88 5.69
C ASP A 70 -15.41 -3.38 5.90
N PHE A 71 -14.37 -4.23 5.91
CA PHE A 71 -14.45 -5.68 6.09
C PHE A 71 -13.34 -6.20 7.02
N GLU A 72 -13.73 -6.89 8.09
CA GLU A 72 -12.82 -7.43 9.10
C GLU A 72 -12.61 -8.93 8.89
N ILE A 73 -11.35 -9.39 8.96
CA ILE A 73 -11.03 -10.82 8.95
C ILE A 73 -11.30 -11.42 10.33
N GLN A 74 -12.28 -12.32 10.42
CA GLN A 74 -12.66 -12.95 11.69
C GLN A 74 -12.65 -14.49 11.63
N SER A 75 -12.71 -15.07 10.43
CA SER A 75 -12.87 -16.51 10.22
C SER A 75 -12.11 -17.01 8.98
N SER A 76 -11.91 -18.32 8.88
CA SER A 76 -11.33 -18.95 7.68
C SER A 76 -12.15 -18.65 6.43
N ALA A 77 -13.48 -18.56 6.55
CA ALA A 77 -14.36 -18.19 5.45
C ALA A 77 -14.13 -16.75 4.95
N ASP A 78 -13.63 -15.85 5.80
CA ASP A 78 -13.27 -14.50 5.38
C ASP A 78 -11.94 -14.48 4.62
N VAL A 79 -10.97 -15.29 5.06
CA VAL A 79 -9.69 -15.48 4.36
C VAL A 79 -9.91 -16.15 3.01
N GLU A 80 -10.81 -17.13 2.91
CA GLU A 80 -11.11 -17.85 1.66
C GLU A 80 -11.62 -16.92 0.56
N LYS A 81 -12.38 -15.86 0.89
CA LYS A 81 -12.89 -14.87 -0.07
C LYS A 81 -11.80 -14.00 -0.69
N LEU A 82 -10.61 -13.93 -0.08
CA LEU A 82 -9.50 -13.12 -0.59
C LEU A 82 -8.94 -13.70 -1.88
N THR A 83 -8.70 -12.82 -2.85
CA THR A 83 -8.22 -13.16 -4.21
C THR A 83 -6.82 -12.59 -4.44
N PRO A 84 -5.74 -13.32 -4.11
CA PRO A 84 -4.38 -12.84 -4.34
C PRO A 84 -3.95 -12.92 -5.80
N GLU A 85 -4.50 -13.84 -6.60
CA GLU A 85 -4.00 -14.17 -7.95
C GLU A 85 -4.19 -13.04 -8.99
N ASP A 86 -5.21 -12.20 -8.81
CA ASP A 86 -5.51 -11.06 -9.69
C ASP A 86 -5.22 -9.71 -9.02
N ALA A 87 -4.62 -9.73 -7.82
CA ALA A 87 -4.38 -8.53 -7.03
C ALA A 87 -3.47 -7.54 -7.77
N ALA A 88 -2.37 -8.03 -8.36
CA ALA A 88 -1.41 -7.20 -9.10
C ALA A 88 -2.05 -6.51 -10.32
N ASP A 89 -2.96 -7.18 -11.03
CA ASP A 89 -3.66 -6.62 -12.19
C ASP A 89 -4.60 -5.48 -11.77
N LYS A 90 -5.34 -5.67 -10.68
CA LYS A 90 -6.25 -4.65 -10.11
C LYS A 90 -5.52 -3.37 -9.68
N ILE A 91 -4.25 -3.48 -9.29
CA ILE A 91 -3.41 -2.35 -8.85
C ILE A 91 -2.31 -1.98 -9.85
N SER A 92 -2.50 -2.37 -11.11
CA SER A 92 -1.59 -2.07 -12.23
C SER A 92 -1.38 -0.57 -12.48
N TYR A 93 -2.23 0.28 -11.90
CA TYR A 93 -2.05 1.73 -11.90
C TYR A 93 -0.74 2.18 -11.22
N THR A 94 -0.24 1.47 -10.19
CA THR A 94 1.02 1.86 -9.54
C THR A 94 2.23 1.57 -10.44
N PRO A 95 2.39 0.35 -11.01
CA PRO A 95 3.39 0.11 -12.07
C PRO A 95 3.26 1.07 -13.27
N ALA A 96 2.05 1.43 -13.68
CA ALA A 96 1.85 2.43 -14.75
C ALA A 96 2.41 3.80 -14.37
N ALA A 97 2.19 4.26 -13.13
CA ALA A 97 2.76 5.51 -12.63
C ALA A 97 4.29 5.46 -12.57
N ILE A 98 4.88 4.33 -12.16
CA ILE A 98 6.34 4.13 -12.17
C ILE A 98 6.92 4.30 -13.57
N LYS A 99 6.28 3.75 -14.61
CA LYS A 99 6.73 3.92 -16.00
C LYS A 99 6.73 5.39 -16.43
N LEU A 100 5.71 6.15 -16.05
CA LEU A 100 5.63 7.58 -16.32
C LEU A 100 6.75 8.34 -15.59
N VAL A 101 6.96 8.07 -14.30
CA VAL A 101 8.05 8.69 -13.52
C VAL A 101 9.41 8.35 -14.14
N ARG A 102 9.64 7.10 -14.54
CA ARG A 102 10.88 6.67 -15.21
C ARG A 102 11.15 7.45 -16.48
N ASN A 103 10.13 7.66 -17.32
CA ASN A 103 10.29 8.43 -18.56
C ASN A 103 10.70 9.89 -18.29
N GLU A 104 10.18 10.48 -17.21
CA GLU A 104 10.49 11.85 -16.80
C GLU A 104 11.89 11.99 -16.19
N VAL A 105 12.25 11.10 -15.24
CA VAL A 105 13.54 11.21 -14.52
C VAL A 105 14.72 10.56 -15.25
N LYS A 106 14.45 9.66 -16.21
CA LYS A 106 15.47 8.88 -16.92
C LYS A 106 16.43 8.22 -15.92
N ASN A 107 17.74 8.40 -16.07
CA ASN A 107 18.74 7.84 -15.16
C ASN A 107 19.23 8.86 -14.11
N GLN A 108 18.51 9.97 -13.90
CA GLN A 108 18.95 11.07 -13.02
C GLN A 108 18.43 10.95 -11.59
N CYS A 109 17.43 10.10 -11.34
CA CYS A 109 16.82 9.89 -10.05
C CYS A 109 16.44 8.42 -9.91
N ALA A 110 16.73 7.82 -8.76
CA ALA A 110 16.29 6.47 -8.45
C ALA A 110 14.78 6.45 -8.18
N ILE A 111 14.10 5.35 -8.49
CA ILE A 111 12.68 5.15 -8.15
C ILE A 111 12.58 4.08 -7.07
N ILE A 112 11.93 4.43 -5.96
CA ILE A 112 11.64 3.53 -4.85
C ILE A 112 10.17 3.11 -4.98
N GLY A 113 9.96 1.84 -5.33
CA GLY A 113 8.69 1.15 -5.17
C GLY A 113 8.49 0.70 -3.72
N PHE A 114 7.26 0.38 -3.32
CA PHE A 114 7.01 -0.09 -1.97
C PHE A 114 5.75 -0.95 -1.81
N ALA A 115 5.66 -1.61 -0.66
CA ALA A 115 4.47 -2.28 -0.16
C ALA A 115 4.44 -2.28 1.38
N GLY A 116 3.28 -2.56 1.98
CA GLY A 116 3.19 -2.90 3.40
C GLY A 116 3.71 -4.31 3.67
N SER A 117 4.23 -4.57 4.87
CA SER A 117 4.58 -5.94 5.28
C SER A 117 3.31 -6.81 5.42
N PRO A 118 3.41 -8.14 5.28
CA PRO A 118 2.29 -9.03 5.54
C PRO A 118 1.67 -8.84 6.92
N TRP A 119 2.50 -8.67 7.96
CA TRP A 119 2.02 -8.40 9.32
C TRP A 119 1.24 -7.08 9.41
N THR A 120 1.77 -6.02 8.82
CA THR A 120 1.13 -4.69 8.86
C THR A 120 -0.22 -4.72 8.16
N LEU A 121 -0.31 -5.33 6.98
CA LEU A 121 -1.55 -5.44 6.23
C LEU A 121 -2.57 -6.35 6.94
N ALA A 122 -2.13 -7.52 7.42
CA ALA A 122 -2.97 -8.41 8.21
C ALA A 122 -3.52 -7.70 9.45
N SER A 123 -2.72 -6.85 10.11
CA SER A 123 -3.18 -6.08 11.27
C SER A 123 -4.33 -5.15 10.90
N PHE A 124 -4.19 -4.35 9.84
CA PHE A 124 -5.29 -3.50 9.39
C PHE A 124 -6.55 -4.31 9.03
N MET A 125 -6.40 -5.45 8.37
CA MET A 125 -7.49 -6.31 7.94
C MET A 125 -8.21 -7.00 9.11
N ALA A 126 -7.47 -7.40 10.15
CA ALA A 126 -8.03 -8.02 11.35
C ALA A 126 -8.69 -6.98 12.27
N GLU A 127 -8.05 -5.83 12.47
CA GLU A 127 -8.54 -4.77 13.37
C GLU A 127 -9.71 -3.98 12.78
N GLY A 128 -9.94 -4.06 11.47
CA GLY A 128 -10.97 -3.24 10.79
C GLY A 128 -10.53 -1.79 10.55
N GLY A 129 -9.23 -1.51 10.61
CA GLY A 129 -8.71 -0.15 10.50
C GLY A 129 -7.45 0.09 11.32
N SER A 130 -7.19 1.36 11.59
CA SER A 130 -6.09 1.77 12.45
C SER A 130 -6.32 1.31 13.89
N SER A 131 -5.36 0.56 14.42
CA SER A 131 -5.30 0.16 15.82
C SER A 131 -3.93 0.53 16.40
N ARG A 132 -3.93 0.93 17.68
CA ARG A 132 -2.70 1.31 18.39
C ARG A 132 -1.92 0.08 18.85
N ASP A 133 -2.63 -0.91 19.37
CA ASP A 133 -2.05 -2.02 20.11
C ASP A 133 -2.22 -3.37 19.38
N ASN A 134 -2.95 -3.38 18.26
CA ASN A 134 -3.24 -4.55 17.41
C ASN A 134 -3.71 -5.77 18.23
N LEU A 135 -4.56 -5.54 19.24
CA LEU A 135 -4.95 -6.55 20.21
C LEU A 135 -5.63 -7.75 19.56
N ARG A 136 -6.46 -7.51 18.54
CA ARG A 136 -7.18 -8.57 17.86
C ARG A 136 -6.26 -9.38 16.96
N SER A 137 -5.37 -8.71 16.25
CA SER A 137 -4.37 -9.35 15.38
C SER A 137 -3.46 -10.26 16.20
N ARG A 138 -3.02 -9.78 17.37
CA ARG A 138 -2.23 -10.55 18.33
C ARG A 138 -3.03 -11.73 18.91
N ALA A 139 -4.30 -11.51 19.27
CA ALA A 139 -5.17 -12.58 19.73
C ALA A 139 -5.34 -13.67 18.66
N LEU A 140 -5.54 -13.30 17.39
CA LEU A 140 -5.67 -14.25 16.28
C LEU A 140 -4.42 -15.13 16.09
N ILE A 141 -3.21 -14.60 16.27
CA ILE A 141 -1.99 -15.41 16.23
C ILE A 141 -2.02 -16.55 17.26
N HIS A 142 -2.54 -16.29 18.47
CA HIS A 142 -2.57 -17.28 19.55
C HIS A 142 -3.79 -18.20 19.49
N GLU A 143 -4.96 -17.64 19.17
CA GLU A 143 -6.24 -18.35 19.21
C GLU A 143 -6.49 -19.14 17.92
N GLN A 144 -6.03 -18.62 16.78
CA GLN A 144 -6.31 -19.16 15.44
C GLN A 144 -5.05 -19.09 14.54
N PRO A 145 -3.93 -19.72 14.92
CA PRO A 145 -2.66 -19.61 14.19
C PRO A 145 -2.75 -20.02 12.73
N VAL A 146 -3.50 -21.08 12.41
CA VAL A 146 -3.68 -21.57 11.03
C VAL A 146 -4.44 -20.57 10.17
N LEU A 147 -5.45 -19.89 10.72
CA LEU A 147 -6.17 -18.82 10.03
C LEU A 147 -5.23 -17.67 9.73
N PHE A 148 -4.46 -17.23 10.73
CA PHE A 148 -3.57 -16.09 10.59
C PHE A 148 -2.41 -16.37 9.63
N GLU A 149 -1.85 -17.58 9.66
CA GLU A 149 -0.86 -18.07 8.69
C GLU A 149 -1.42 -18.04 7.27
N SER A 150 -2.63 -18.57 7.04
CA SER A 150 -3.27 -18.55 5.72
C SER A 150 -3.52 -17.12 5.21
N LEU A 151 -3.88 -16.18 6.10
CA LEU A 151 -4.01 -14.76 5.76
C LEU A 151 -2.66 -14.18 5.31
N LEU A 152 -1.58 -14.44 6.08
CA LEU A 152 -0.24 -13.97 5.76
C LEU A 152 0.27 -14.56 4.45
N GLU A 153 0.01 -15.84 4.15
CA GLU A 153 0.36 -16.48 2.89
C GLU A 153 -0.27 -15.76 1.70
N LYS A 154 -1.58 -15.51 1.75
CA LYS A 154 -2.29 -14.79 0.67
C LYS A 154 -1.75 -13.38 0.46
N ILE A 155 -1.53 -12.62 1.54
CA ILE A 155 -0.94 -11.28 1.46
C ILE A 155 0.46 -11.35 0.85
N THR A 156 1.26 -12.35 1.24
CA THR A 156 2.64 -12.52 0.77
C THR A 156 2.66 -12.80 -0.73
N LEU A 157 1.80 -13.69 -1.23
CA LEU A 157 1.67 -13.99 -2.66
C LEU A 157 1.34 -12.72 -3.46
N ALA A 158 0.29 -12.00 -3.06
CA ALA A 158 -0.11 -10.75 -3.71
C ALA A 158 1.00 -9.68 -3.65
N SER A 159 1.74 -9.61 -2.54
CA SER A 159 2.85 -8.67 -2.37
C SER A 159 4.03 -8.99 -3.29
N ILE A 160 4.37 -10.27 -3.47
CA ILE A 160 5.43 -10.71 -4.38
C ILE A 160 5.11 -10.26 -5.81
N ASP A 161 3.91 -10.58 -6.30
CA ASP A 161 3.50 -10.23 -7.67
C ASP A 161 3.46 -8.72 -7.87
N TYR A 162 2.92 -7.98 -6.90
CA TYR A 162 2.89 -6.51 -6.95
C TYR A 162 4.28 -5.87 -6.95
N LEU A 163 5.21 -6.36 -6.13
CA LEU A 163 6.57 -5.83 -6.05
C LEU A 163 7.37 -6.17 -7.32
N ASN A 164 7.20 -7.37 -7.89
CA ASN A 164 7.79 -7.73 -9.17
C ASN A 164 7.25 -6.83 -10.30
N ALA A 165 5.94 -6.56 -10.33
CA ALA A 165 5.37 -5.63 -11.30
C ALA A 165 5.95 -4.20 -11.19
N GLN A 166 6.30 -3.75 -9.98
CA GLN A 166 7.01 -2.48 -9.79
C GLN A 166 8.46 -2.52 -10.30
N ILE A 167 9.18 -3.62 -10.11
CA ILE A 167 10.52 -3.83 -10.68
C ILE A 167 10.45 -3.76 -12.21
N ASP A 168 9.54 -4.52 -12.81
CA ASP A 168 9.35 -4.57 -14.27
C ASP A 168 8.95 -3.22 -14.87
N ALA A 169 8.27 -2.38 -14.08
CA ALA A 169 7.94 -1.00 -14.45
C ALA A 169 9.12 -0.03 -14.36
N GLY A 170 10.20 -0.40 -13.68
CA GLY A 170 11.42 0.38 -13.57
C GLY A 170 11.70 0.96 -12.19
N ALA A 171 11.20 0.35 -11.11
CA ALA A 171 11.69 0.64 -9.75
C ALA A 171 13.14 0.16 -9.58
N ASP A 172 14.01 1.00 -9.03
CA ASP A 172 15.43 0.67 -8.76
C ASP A 172 15.61 0.03 -7.37
N ALA A 173 14.71 0.35 -6.45
CA ALA A 173 14.70 -0.19 -5.10
C ALA A 173 13.26 -0.44 -4.65
N LEU A 174 13.12 -1.37 -3.71
CA LEU A 174 11.84 -1.69 -3.06
C LEU A 174 11.96 -1.49 -1.56
N GLN A 175 10.93 -0.88 -0.96
CA GLN A 175 10.81 -0.73 0.48
C GLN A 175 9.60 -1.49 1.02
N LEU A 176 9.80 -2.30 2.05
CA LEU A 176 8.72 -2.92 2.82
C LEU A 176 8.48 -2.12 4.09
N PHE A 177 7.25 -1.64 4.27
CA PHE A 177 6.84 -0.91 5.47
C PHE A 177 6.21 -1.87 6.48
N ASP A 178 6.99 -2.26 7.49
CA ASP A 178 6.47 -2.99 8.65
C ASP A 178 6.11 -2.05 9.81
N SER A 179 5.18 -1.12 9.55
CA SER A 179 4.85 -0.05 10.48
C SER A 179 4.20 -0.55 11.78
N GLN A 180 3.62 -1.74 11.78
CA GLN A 180 2.99 -2.36 12.94
C GLN A 180 3.87 -3.41 13.63
N GLY A 181 5.08 -3.70 13.11
CA GLY A 181 5.95 -4.78 13.62
C GLY A 181 6.29 -4.65 15.10
N GLY A 182 6.45 -3.42 15.59
CA GLY A 182 6.75 -3.14 17.01
C GLY A 182 5.65 -3.54 18.01
N THR A 183 4.44 -3.89 17.54
CA THR A 183 3.34 -4.35 18.39
C THR A 183 3.41 -5.85 18.72
N LEU A 184 4.19 -6.64 17.97
CA LEU A 184 4.34 -8.08 18.20
C LEU A 184 5.07 -8.42 19.50
N ALA A 185 6.01 -7.56 19.92
CA ALA A 185 6.84 -7.80 21.11
C ALA A 185 6.19 -7.34 22.42
N GLN A 186 4.99 -6.75 22.35
CA GLN A 186 4.24 -6.20 23.49
C GLN A 186 3.27 -7.23 24.05
#